data_AF-A0A011MWB6-F1
#
_entry.id   AF-A0A011MWB6-F1
#
_cell.length_a   1.000
_cell.length_b   1.000
_cell.length_c   1.000
_cell.angle_alpha   90.00
_cell.angle_beta   90.00
_cell.angle_gamma   90.00
#
_symmetry.space_group_name_H-M   'P 1'
#
loop_
_entity.id
_entity.type
_entity.pdbx_description
1 polymer ?
#
loop_
_entity_poly.entity_id
_entity_poly.type
_entity_poly.pdbx_seq_one_letter_code
_entity_poly.pdbx_strand_id
1 'polypeptide(L)'
;MDWATRSAFDAADAELLAAADLATLQPEDWARRCFRTLPSLRVLPLGWQIEPIWKALDADPLASSDEPQYLQHVLLVWRPRLECRWRSAAPLEAGVLEALSQGASFAECCTLIADSGDAEPARTAAGFLQNWIAEGLLARD
;
A
#
# COMPACT_ATOMS: atom_id res chain seq x y z
N MET A 1 -14.87 -2.34 -4.11
CA MET A 1 -13.86 -2.25 -5.17
C MET A 1 -14.20 -1.15 -6.17
N ASP A 2 -15.31 -1.22 -6.91
CA ASP A 2 -15.69 -0.19 -7.92
C ASP A 2 -15.48 1.27 -7.50
N TRP A 3 -16.06 1.66 -6.36
CA TRP A 3 -15.94 3.04 -5.87
C TRP A 3 -14.50 3.42 -5.53
N ALA A 4 -13.71 2.49 -5.00
CA ALA A 4 -12.31 2.73 -4.69
C ALA A 4 -11.47 2.85 -5.97
N THR A 5 -11.74 2.03 -6.99
CA THR A 5 -11.08 2.12 -8.30
C THR A 5 -11.37 3.46 -8.98
N ARG A 6 -12.64 3.90 -8.97
CA ARG A 6 -13.01 5.23 -9.48
C ARG A 6 -12.39 6.36 -8.66
N SER A 7 -12.40 6.25 -7.35
CA SER A 7 -11.77 7.25 -6.47
C SER A 7 -10.26 7.35 -6.67
N ALA A 8 -9.58 6.24 -6.94
CA ALA A 8 -8.16 6.24 -7.32
C ALA A 8 -7.97 6.84 -8.72
N PHE A 9 -8.89 6.57 -9.65
CA PHE A 9 -8.90 7.14 -11.00
C PHE A 9 -9.15 8.65 -11.04
N ASP A 10 -9.93 9.20 -10.11
CA ASP A 10 -10.24 10.63 -10.06
C ASP A 10 -9.28 11.41 -9.14
N ALA A 11 -8.38 10.72 -8.45
CA ALA A 11 -7.43 11.35 -7.54
C ALA A 11 -6.43 12.26 -8.28
N ALA A 12 -5.97 13.29 -7.58
CA ALA A 12 -4.93 14.19 -8.08
C ALA A 12 -3.65 13.42 -8.44
N ASP A 13 -3.00 13.86 -9.53
CA ASP A 13 -1.68 13.35 -9.89
C ASP A 13 -0.62 13.75 -8.87
N ALA A 14 0.41 12.92 -8.74
CA ALA A 14 1.62 13.21 -7.99
C ALA A 14 2.80 12.55 -8.68
N GLU A 15 3.98 13.14 -8.56
CA GLU A 15 5.23 12.50 -8.98
C GLU A 15 5.49 11.28 -8.08
N LEU A 16 5.95 10.17 -8.67
CA LEU A 16 6.28 8.96 -7.91
C LEU A 16 7.63 9.14 -7.22
N LEU A 17 7.71 8.71 -5.96
CA LEU A 17 8.99 8.59 -5.26
C LEU A 17 9.83 7.50 -5.93
N ALA A 18 11.07 7.80 -6.28
CA ALA A 18 12.02 6.84 -6.84
C ALA A 18 13.09 6.46 -5.83
N ALA A 19 13.72 5.29 -6.00
CA ALA A 19 14.84 4.87 -5.16
C ALA A 19 16.01 5.88 -5.18
N ALA A 20 16.21 6.57 -6.29
CA ALA A 20 17.23 7.61 -6.43
C ALA A 20 16.97 8.82 -5.51
N ASP A 21 15.72 9.14 -5.18
CA ASP A 21 15.38 10.21 -4.23
C ASP A 21 15.82 9.86 -2.79
N LEU A 22 16.01 8.58 -2.49
CA LEU A 22 16.46 8.10 -1.18
C LEU A 22 17.97 7.99 -1.06
N ALA A 23 18.68 7.90 -2.20
CA ALA A 23 20.14 7.75 -2.22
C ALA A 23 20.88 8.94 -1.61
N THR A 24 20.23 10.10 -1.52
CA THR A 24 20.78 11.32 -0.93
C THR A 24 20.48 11.46 0.56
N LEU A 25 19.61 10.61 1.12
CA LEU A 25 19.17 10.70 2.51
C LEU A 25 20.29 10.22 3.45
N GLN A 26 20.69 11.07 4.40
CA GLN A 26 21.73 10.69 5.36
C GLN A 26 21.19 9.68 6.37
N PRO A 27 22.02 8.75 6.89
CA PRO A 27 21.62 7.75 7.88
C PRO A 27 20.83 8.33 9.08
N GLU A 28 21.25 9.49 9.58
CA GLU A 28 20.64 10.19 10.72
C GLU A 28 19.24 10.76 10.43
N ASP A 29 18.90 11.02 9.16
CA ASP A 29 17.62 11.61 8.78
C ASP A 29 16.50 10.56 8.65
N TRP A 30 16.86 9.29 8.47
CA TRP A 30 15.91 8.20 8.26
C TRP A 30 14.87 8.11 9.36
N ALA A 31 15.28 8.19 10.62
CA ALA A 31 14.36 8.03 11.75
C ALA A 31 13.21 9.06 11.74
N ARG A 32 13.47 10.28 11.25
CA ARG A 32 12.48 11.37 11.20
C ARG A 32 11.78 11.49 9.86
N ARG A 33 12.17 10.68 8.86
CA ARG A 33 11.63 10.76 7.52
C ARG A 33 10.17 10.31 7.53
N CYS A 34 9.28 11.23 7.17
CA CYS A 34 7.89 10.91 6.83
C CYS A 34 7.80 10.75 5.32
N PHE A 35 7.17 9.67 4.87
CA PHE A 35 6.89 9.43 3.46
C PHE A 35 5.44 9.78 3.16
N ARG A 36 5.17 10.20 1.93
CA ARG A 36 3.82 10.51 1.48
C ARG A 36 3.28 9.38 0.61
N THR A 37 2.10 8.88 0.90
CA THR A 37 1.39 7.96 -0.01
C THR A 37 0.88 8.72 -1.23
N LEU A 38 0.71 8.02 -2.35
CA LEU A 38 0.03 8.57 -3.51
C LEU A 38 -1.37 9.06 -3.12
N PRO A 39 -1.83 10.23 -3.61
CA PRO A 39 -3.21 10.70 -3.37
C PRO A 39 -4.29 9.71 -3.83
N SER A 40 -3.95 8.85 -4.80
CA SER A 40 -4.82 7.81 -5.34
C SER A 40 -4.92 6.56 -4.46
N LEU A 41 -4.03 6.37 -3.48
CA LEU A 41 -4.06 5.20 -2.62
C LEU A 41 -5.34 5.17 -1.78
N ARG A 42 -6.00 4.01 -1.79
CA ARG A 42 -7.12 3.64 -0.93
C ARG A 42 -6.76 2.33 -0.25
N VAL A 43 -6.86 2.32 1.07
CA VAL A 43 -6.73 1.12 1.90
C VAL A 43 -8.15 0.68 2.25
N LEU A 44 -8.52 -0.55 1.90
CA LEU A 44 -9.89 -1.06 2.02
C LEU A 44 -9.92 -2.28 2.96
N PRO A 45 -10.23 -2.10 4.24
CA PRO A 45 -10.56 -3.20 5.13
C PRO A 45 -11.90 -3.83 4.70
N LEU A 46 -11.91 -5.15 4.55
CA LEU A 46 -13.06 -5.90 4.06
C LEU A 46 -13.29 -7.15 4.90
N GLY A 47 -14.56 -7.50 5.11
CA GLY A 47 -14.96 -8.71 5.84
C GLY A 47 -15.25 -9.92 4.95
N TRP A 48 -15.35 -9.74 3.63
CA TRP A 48 -15.74 -10.79 2.68
C TRP A 48 -14.67 -10.93 1.60
N GLN A 49 -14.12 -12.13 1.41
CA GLN A 49 -13.00 -12.40 0.52
C GLN A 49 -13.38 -12.27 -0.97
N ILE A 50 -13.33 -11.04 -1.47
CA ILE A 50 -13.69 -10.73 -2.85
C ILE A 50 -12.51 -10.82 -3.81
N GLU A 51 -11.27 -10.86 -3.33
CA GLU A 51 -10.05 -10.90 -4.17
C GLU A 51 -10.11 -11.99 -5.27
N PRO A 52 -10.48 -13.27 -4.99
CA PRO A 52 -10.52 -14.30 -6.02
C PRO A 52 -11.53 -13.98 -7.13
N ILE A 53 -12.68 -13.41 -6.76
CA ILE A 53 -13.74 -13.02 -7.69
C ILE A 53 -13.23 -11.93 -8.63
N TRP A 54 -12.61 -10.89 -8.08
CA TRP A 54 -12.06 -9.79 -8.87
C TRP A 54 -10.92 -10.25 -9.78
N LYS A 55 -10.02 -11.11 -9.30
CA LYS A 55 -8.96 -11.70 -10.14
C LYS A 55 -9.53 -12.53 -11.30
N ALA A 56 -10.59 -13.29 -11.06
CA ALA A 56 -11.24 -14.08 -12.09
C ALA A 56 -11.89 -13.18 -13.16
N LEU A 57 -12.60 -12.12 -12.73
CA LEU A 57 -13.25 -11.16 -13.63
C LEU A 57 -12.26 -10.30 -14.43
N ASP A 58 -11.11 -9.94 -13.84
CA ASP A 58 -10.03 -9.23 -14.54
C ASP A 58 -9.42 -10.11 -15.65
N ALA A 59 -9.37 -11.43 -15.46
CA ALA A 59 -8.87 -12.37 -16.45
C ALA A 59 -9.91 -12.75 -17.52
N ASP A 60 -11.17 -12.91 -17.12
CA ASP A 60 -12.31 -13.21 -17.98
C ASP A 60 -13.59 -12.55 -17.44
N PRO A 61 -14.15 -11.55 -18.15
CA PRO A 61 -15.39 -10.87 -17.71
C PRO A 61 -16.62 -11.79 -17.58
N LEU A 62 -16.57 -13.01 -18.12
CA LEU A 62 -17.62 -14.01 -18.04
C LEU A 62 -17.30 -15.13 -17.03
N ALA A 63 -16.21 -15.01 -16.28
CA ALA A 63 -15.83 -15.99 -15.27
C ALA A 63 -16.95 -16.17 -14.23
N SER A 64 -17.25 -17.43 -13.93
CA SER A 64 -18.03 -17.79 -12.75
C SER A 64 -17.11 -17.85 -11.54
N SER A 65 -17.58 -17.36 -10.41
CA SER A 65 -16.91 -17.53 -9.12
C SER A 65 -17.85 -18.14 -8.10
N ASP A 66 -17.29 -18.81 -7.10
CA ASP A 66 -18.03 -19.16 -5.90
C ASP A 66 -18.44 -17.88 -5.13
N GLU A 67 -19.41 -18.04 -4.23
CA GLU A 67 -19.80 -16.97 -3.32
C GLU A 67 -18.64 -16.59 -2.38
N PRO A 68 -18.44 -15.29 -2.09
CA PRO A 68 -17.35 -14.86 -1.21
C PRO A 68 -17.57 -15.37 0.21
N GLN A 69 -16.49 -15.83 0.84
CA GLN A 69 -16.51 -16.27 2.24
C GLN A 69 -16.16 -15.13 3.19
N TYR A 70 -16.67 -15.18 4.43
CA TYR A 70 -16.27 -14.22 5.46
C TYR A 70 -14.81 -14.46 5.84
N LEU A 71 -13.97 -13.46 5.58
CA LEU A 71 -12.56 -13.43 5.92
C LEU A 71 -12.09 -11.98 5.94
N GLN A 72 -11.55 -11.55 7.09
CA GLN A 72 -10.97 -10.23 7.21
C GLN A 72 -9.68 -10.14 6.39
N HIS A 73 -9.62 -9.16 5.49
CA HIS A 73 -8.46 -8.88 4.67
C HIS A 73 -8.46 -7.39 4.27
N VAL A 74 -7.35 -6.93 3.70
CA VAL A 74 -7.20 -5.56 3.23
C VAL A 74 -6.82 -5.58 1.76
N LEU A 75 -7.51 -4.78 0.96
CA LEU A 75 -7.13 -4.48 -0.41
C LEU A 75 -6.53 -3.07 -0.49
N LEU A 76 -5.45 -2.94 -1.26
CA LEU A 76 -4.91 -1.67 -1.69
C LEU A 76 -5.41 -1.40 -3.10
N VAL A 77 -5.86 -0.17 -3.36
CA VAL A 77 -6.23 0.31 -4.69
C VAL A 77 -5.54 1.65 -4.92
N TRP A 78 -4.80 1.79 -6.02
CA TRP A 78 -4.06 3.01 -6.33
C TRP A 78 -3.91 3.17 -7.84
N ARG A 79 -3.46 4.35 -8.27
CA ARG A 79 -3.22 4.65 -9.69
C ARG A 79 -1.80 5.19 -9.87
N PRO A 80 -0.80 4.34 -10.13
CA PRO A 80 0.50 4.83 -10.55
C PRO A 80 0.40 5.32 -12.01
N ARG A 81 0.50 6.64 -12.20
CA ARG A 81 0.29 7.31 -13.50
C ARG A 81 -1.16 7.17 -13.99
N LEU A 82 -1.42 6.34 -15.02
CA LEU A 82 -2.71 6.28 -15.72
C LEU A 82 -3.43 4.93 -15.58
N GLU A 83 -2.85 3.96 -14.88
CA GLU A 83 -3.41 2.62 -14.74
C GLU A 83 -3.87 2.42 -13.29
N CYS A 84 -5.15 2.12 -13.05
CA CYS A 84 -5.59 1.72 -11.73
C CYS A 84 -5.12 0.28 -11.45
N ARG A 85 -4.51 0.09 -10.29
CA ARG A 85 -4.01 -1.18 -9.79
C ARG A 85 -4.64 -1.50 -8.46
N TRP A 86 -4.66 -2.79 -8.16
CA TRP A 86 -5.10 -3.25 -6.87
C TRP A 86 -4.41 -4.57 -6.49
N ARG A 87 -4.28 -4.82 -5.19
CA ARG A 87 -3.84 -6.11 -4.65
C ARG A 87 -4.25 -6.26 -3.20
N SER A 88 -4.18 -7.49 -2.69
CA SER A 88 -4.23 -7.72 -1.26
C SER A 88 -2.96 -7.27 -0.56
N ALA A 89 -3.11 -6.80 0.68
CA ALA A 89 -2.01 -6.51 1.58
C ALA A 89 -2.13 -7.39 2.83
N ALA A 90 -0.97 -7.81 3.34
CA ALA A 90 -0.93 -8.46 4.64
C ALA A 90 -1.37 -7.47 5.73
N PRO A 91 -2.01 -7.92 6.83
CA PRO A 91 -2.50 -7.01 7.88
C PRO A 91 -1.42 -6.09 8.45
N LEU A 92 -0.20 -6.61 8.64
CA LEU A 92 0.94 -5.82 9.10
C LEU A 92 1.32 -4.72 8.10
N GLU A 93 1.47 -5.07 6.82
CA GLU A 93 1.77 -4.09 5.76
C GLU A 93 0.71 -3.00 5.71
N ALA A 94 -0.57 -3.39 5.73
CA ALA A 94 -1.70 -2.47 5.68
C ALA A 94 -1.69 -1.48 6.87
N GLY A 95 -1.44 -1.97 8.08
CA GLY A 95 -1.36 -1.13 9.28
C GLY A 95 -0.20 -0.13 9.23
N VAL A 96 0.97 -0.56 8.76
CA VAL A 96 2.13 0.33 8.61
C VAL A 96 1.88 1.38 7.52
N LEU A 97 1.30 0.97 6.39
CA LEU A 97 0.97 1.88 5.29
C LEU A 97 -0.11 2.90 5.69
N GLU A 98 -1.08 2.49 6.52
CA GLU A 98 -2.09 3.39 7.09
C GLU A 98 -1.43 4.41 8.03
N ALA A 99 -0.56 3.99 8.95
CA ALA A 99 0.18 4.90 9.82
C ALA A 99 1.03 5.90 9.02
N LEU A 100 1.74 5.43 7.99
CA LEU A 100 2.51 6.27 7.07
C LEU A 100 1.61 7.29 6.36
N SER A 101 0.41 6.89 5.91
CA SER A 101 -0.55 7.81 5.29
C SER A 101 -1.07 8.91 6.23
N GLN A 102 -0.99 8.67 7.55
CA GLN A 102 -1.32 9.64 8.60
C GLN A 102 -0.11 10.49 9.03
N GLY A 103 1.04 10.33 8.37
CA GLY A 103 2.25 11.11 8.61
C GLY A 103 3.24 10.50 9.58
N ALA A 104 3.08 9.22 9.95
CA ALA A 104 4.06 8.53 10.77
C ALA A 104 5.45 8.57 10.13
N SER A 105 6.46 8.81 10.96
CA SER A 105 7.86 8.72 10.59
C SER A 105 8.29 7.27 10.36
N PHE A 106 9.41 7.08 9.69
CA PHE A 106 9.98 5.75 9.47
C PHE A 106 10.31 5.03 10.78
N ALA A 107 10.74 5.76 11.83
CA ALA A 107 10.98 5.17 13.14
C ALA A 107 9.68 4.67 13.79
N GLU A 108 8.60 5.44 13.71
CA GLU A 108 7.29 5.02 14.23
C GLU A 108 6.75 3.79 13.46
N CYS A 109 6.96 3.74 12.14
CA CYS A 109 6.67 2.55 11.35
C CYS A 109 7.46 1.33 11.83
N CYS A 110 8.75 1.48 12.12
CA CYS A 110 9.57 0.42 12.68
C CYS A 110 9.06 -0.03 14.06
N THR A 111 8.61 0.90 14.92
CA THR A 111 8.00 0.57 16.21
C THR A 111 6.72 -0.24 16.04
N LEU A 112 5.82 0.14 15.14
CA LEU A 112 4.61 -0.64 14.85
C LEU A 112 4.92 -2.06 14.38
N ILE A 113 5.97 -2.21 13.57
CA ILE A 113 6.44 -3.53 13.12
C ILE A 113 7.02 -4.32 14.29
N ALA A 114 7.80 -3.69 15.17
CA ALA A 114 8.35 -4.33 16.36
C ALA A 114 7.24 -4.84 17.29
N ASP A 115 6.18 -4.03 17.49
CA ASP A 115 5.03 -4.36 18.33
C ASP A 115 4.22 -5.54 17.78
N SER A 116 4.34 -5.84 16.48
CA SER A 116 3.75 -7.04 15.87
C SER A 116 4.49 -8.35 16.20
N GLY A 117 5.66 -8.27 16.83
CA GLY A 117 6.53 -9.40 17.14
C GLY A 117 7.54 -9.75 16.05
N ASP A 118 7.72 -8.89 15.04
CA ASP A 118 8.76 -9.06 14.01
C ASP A 118 10.16 -8.96 14.64
N ALA A 119 11.05 -9.87 14.26
CA ALA A 119 12.40 -9.96 14.83
C ALA A 119 13.38 -8.91 14.28
N GLU A 120 13.09 -8.34 13.11
CA GLU A 120 13.95 -7.39 12.39
C GLU A 120 13.13 -6.21 11.82
N PRO A 121 12.50 -5.40 12.69
CA PRO A 121 11.51 -4.41 12.27
C PRO A 121 12.03 -3.39 11.26
N ALA A 122 13.28 -2.95 11.41
CA ALA A 122 13.90 -2.03 10.46
C ALA A 122 14.12 -2.66 9.07
N ARG A 123 14.46 -3.97 9.02
CA ARG A 123 14.62 -4.70 7.75
C ARG A 123 13.27 -4.89 7.07
N THR A 124 12.24 -5.26 7.83
CA THR A 124 10.87 -5.38 7.32
C THR A 124 10.34 -4.04 6.82
N ALA A 125 10.55 -2.94 7.56
CA ALA A 125 10.18 -1.59 7.14
C ALA A 125 10.87 -1.18 5.82
N ALA A 126 12.17 -1.45 5.70
CA ALA A 126 12.91 -1.20 4.46
C ALA A 126 12.40 -2.04 3.28
N GLY A 127 12.01 -3.29 3.52
CA GLY A 127 11.40 -4.16 2.51
C GLY A 127 10.05 -3.63 2.03
N PHE A 128 9.18 -3.20 2.94
CA PHE A 128 7.93 -2.53 2.59
C PHE A 128 8.18 -1.27 1.75
N LEU A 129 9.09 -0.40 2.19
CA LEU A 129 9.42 0.82 1.48
C LEU A 129 9.91 0.55 0.05
N GLN A 130 10.79 -0.44 -0.14
CA GLN A 130 11.28 -0.84 -1.46
C GLN A 130 10.14 -1.33 -2.36
N ASN A 131 9.24 -2.18 -1.84
CA ASN A 131 8.10 -2.68 -2.59
C ASN A 131 7.12 -1.55 -2.95
N TRP A 132 6.81 -0.66 -2.01
CA TRP A 132 5.92 0.48 -2.26
C TRP A 132 6.48 1.45 -3.30
N ILE A 133 7.79 1.67 -3.33
CA ILE A 133 8.45 2.44 -4.40
C ILE A 133 8.34 1.73 -5.75
N ALA A 134 8.64 0.43 -5.79
CA ALA A 134 8.60 -0.35 -7.03
C ALA A 134 7.19 -0.42 -7.64
N GLU A 135 6.16 -0.51 -6.79
CA GLU A 135 4.76 -0.54 -7.19
C GLU A 135 4.15 0.86 -7.42
N GLY A 136 4.88 1.92 -7.05
CA GLY A 136 4.45 3.30 -7.17
C GLY A 136 3.30 3.66 -6.22
N LEU A 137 3.40 3.29 -4.94
CA LEU A 137 2.44 3.66 -3.89
C LEU A 137 2.80 4.98 -3.19
N LEU A 138 4.04 5.47 -3.35
CA LEU A 138 4.54 6.65 -2.67
C LEU A 138 4.72 7.82 -3.63
N ALA A 139 4.33 9.00 -3.15
CA ALA A 139 4.54 10.26 -3.83
C ALA A 139 5.89 10.86 -3.44
N ARG A 140 6.50 11.59 -4.38
CA ARG A 140 7.57 12.54 -4.09
C ARG A 140 7.00 13.69 -3.27
N ASP A 141 7.83 14.28 -2.40
CA ASP A 141 7.45 15.45 -1.61
C ASP A 141 7.10 16.67 -2.46
#